data_AF-A0A1A5CYY3-F1
#
_entry.id   AF-A0A1A5CYY3-F1
#
_cell.length_a   1.000
_cell.length_b   1.000
_cell.length_c   1.000
_cell.angle_alpha   90.00
_cell.angle_beta   90.00
_cell.angle_gamma   90.00
#
_symmetry.space_group_name_H-M   'P 1'
#
loop_
_entity.id
_entity.type
_entity.pdbx_description
1 polymer ?
#
loop_
_entity_poly.entity_id
_entity_poly.type
_entity_poly.pdbx_seq_one_letter_code
_entity_poly.pdbx_strand_id
1 'polypeptide(L)'
;MKVLLLVGLPLLAACTAAAPTQPAALEVRVPVAIPCRAPAVPMPVFATSLLHPSDSLQTKVRALLAERQQHLGYEARLRAALDACR
;
A
#
# COMPACT_ATOMS: atom_id res chain seq x y z
N MET A 1 44.80 -3.61 -55.34
CA MET A 1 45.22 -3.71 -53.91
C MET A 1 45.11 -2.38 -53.15
N LYS A 2 45.53 -1.23 -53.70
CA LYS A 2 45.38 0.09 -53.04
C LYS A 2 43.93 0.48 -52.70
N VAL A 3 42.98 0.20 -53.60
CA VAL A 3 41.54 0.56 -53.41
C VAL A 3 40.89 -0.24 -52.27
N LEU A 4 41.27 -1.52 -52.11
CA LEU A 4 40.78 -2.36 -51.02
C LEU A 4 41.26 -1.85 -49.66
N LEU A 5 42.50 -1.34 -49.59
CA LEU A 5 43.05 -0.72 -48.39
C LEU A 5 42.38 0.63 -48.06
N LEU A 6 42.09 1.44 -49.08
CA LEU A 6 41.48 2.77 -48.91
C LEU A 6 40.02 2.71 -48.45
N VAL A 7 39.29 1.65 -48.81
CA VAL A 7 37.88 1.46 -48.38
C VAL A 7 37.78 0.59 -47.13
N GLY A 8 38.63 -0.42 -46.95
CA GLY A 8 38.58 -1.29 -45.77
C GLY A 8 38.94 -0.58 -44.46
N LEU A 9 39.91 0.34 -44.50
CA LEU A 9 40.37 1.07 -43.32
C LEU A 9 39.30 1.99 -42.67
N PRO A 10 38.53 2.81 -43.41
CA PRO A 10 37.48 3.64 -42.79
C PRO A 10 36.29 2.83 -42.29
N LEU A 11 35.94 1.69 -42.91
CA LEU A 11 34.87 0.83 -42.41
C LEU A 11 35.20 0.17 -41.06
N LEU A 12 36.48 -0.19 -40.85
CA LEU A 12 36.95 -0.74 -39.58
C LEU A 12 36.99 0.32 -38.45
N ALA A 13 37.27 1.58 -38.79
CA ALA A 13 37.27 2.68 -37.82
C ALA A 13 35.87 3.12 -37.37
N ALA A 14 34.83 2.83 -38.17
CA ALA A 14 33.45 3.17 -37.82
C ALA A 14 32.90 2.37 -36.62
N CYS A 15 33.45 1.18 -36.35
CA CYS A 15 32.99 0.32 -35.26
C CYS A 15 33.47 0.77 -33.86
N THR A 16 34.54 1.56 -33.79
CA THR A 16 35.10 2.07 -32.52
C THR A 16 34.68 3.52 -32.21
N ALA A 17 34.01 4.19 -33.14
CA ALA A 17 33.51 5.56 -32.98
C ALA A 17 32.23 5.67 -32.14
N ALA A 18 31.61 4.54 -31.78
CA ALA A 18 30.48 4.53 -30.86
C ALA A 18 30.98 4.75 -29.43
N ALA A 19 31.15 6.01 -29.03
CA ALA A 19 31.31 6.37 -27.64
C ALA A 19 30.11 5.83 -26.86
N PRO A 20 30.30 5.18 -25.69
CA PRO A 20 29.19 4.79 -24.84
C PRO A 20 28.50 6.07 -24.37
N THR A 21 27.43 6.45 -25.04
CA THR A 21 26.54 7.50 -24.56
C THR A 21 25.90 6.93 -23.30
N GLN A 22 26.40 7.38 -22.13
CA GLN A 22 25.72 7.07 -20.88
C GLN A 22 24.28 7.56 -21.05
N PRO A 23 23.28 6.68 -20.92
CA PRO A 23 21.89 7.10 -21.01
C PRO A 23 21.68 8.19 -19.96
N ALA A 24 21.14 9.34 -20.39
CA ALA A 24 20.86 10.44 -19.50
C ALA A 24 20.07 9.90 -18.30
N ALA A 25 20.55 10.17 -17.08
CA ALA A 25 19.89 9.70 -15.87
C ALA A 25 18.46 10.23 -15.86
N LEU A 26 17.49 9.32 -15.92
CA LEU A 26 16.08 9.65 -15.82
C LEU A 26 15.74 9.81 -14.33
N GLU A 27 15.32 11.00 -13.92
CA GLU A 27 14.80 11.19 -12.57
C GLU A 27 13.46 10.46 -12.43
N VAL A 28 13.43 9.43 -11.59
CA VAL A 28 12.22 8.68 -11.25
C VAL A 28 11.75 9.06 -9.86
N ARG A 29 10.54 9.60 -9.76
CA ARG A 29 9.88 9.87 -8.48
C ARG A 29 9.33 8.55 -7.92
N VAL A 30 10.11 7.92 -7.05
CA VAL A 30 9.67 6.71 -6.32
C VAL A 30 8.75 7.15 -5.18
N PRO A 31 7.51 6.65 -5.10
CA PRO A 31 6.64 6.94 -3.96
C PRO A 31 7.23 6.31 -2.71
N VAL A 32 7.43 7.13 -1.67
CA VAL A 32 7.91 6.67 -0.36
C VAL A 32 6.71 6.55 0.57
N ALA A 33 6.57 5.41 1.23
CA ALA A 33 5.52 5.20 2.21
C ALA A 33 5.71 6.16 3.40
N ILE A 34 4.69 6.97 3.69
CA ILE A 34 4.65 7.84 4.87
C ILE A 34 3.88 7.16 6.01
N PRO A 35 4.28 7.38 7.27
CA PRO A 35 3.55 6.81 8.39
C PRO A 35 2.18 7.46 8.53
N CYS A 36 1.13 6.65 8.65
CA CYS A 36 -0.19 7.17 8.99
C CYS A 36 -0.23 7.70 10.42
N ARG A 37 -0.83 8.88 10.62
CA ARG A 37 -0.99 9.54 11.94
C ARG A 37 -2.44 9.50 12.45
N ALA A 38 -3.24 8.55 12.00
CA ALA A 38 -4.60 8.38 12.50
C ALA A 38 -4.58 8.00 14.00
N PRO A 39 -5.51 8.53 14.82
CA PRO A 39 -5.60 8.16 16.23
C PRO A 39 -6.00 6.69 16.40
N ALA A 40 -5.52 6.05 17.45
CA ALA A 40 -5.91 4.69 17.80
C ALA A 40 -7.42 4.65 18.15
N VAL A 41 -8.15 3.73 17.53
CA VAL A 41 -9.58 3.51 17.83
C VAL A 41 -9.68 2.50 18.96
N PRO A 42 -10.14 2.88 20.17
CA PRO A 42 -10.21 1.95 21.28
C PRO A 42 -11.33 0.92 21.05
N MET A 43 -11.05 -0.31 21.47
CA MET A 43 -12.02 -1.39 21.51
C MET A 43 -13.15 -1.04 22.50
N PRO A 44 -14.42 -1.14 22.09
CA PRO A 44 -15.53 -0.86 22.99
C PRO A 44 -15.72 -1.99 24.01
N VAL A 45 -16.35 -1.66 25.14
CA VAL A 45 -16.92 -2.68 26.03
C VAL A 45 -18.20 -3.20 25.40
N PHE A 46 -18.15 -4.45 24.96
CA PHE A 46 -19.23 -5.12 24.24
C PHE A 46 -20.39 -5.51 25.16
N ALA A 47 -21.63 -5.34 24.72
CA ALA A 47 -22.82 -5.53 25.55
C ALA A 47 -22.97 -6.98 26.08
N THR A 48 -22.41 -7.97 25.37
CA THR A 48 -22.41 -9.38 25.81
C THR A 48 -21.37 -9.69 26.88
N SER A 49 -20.42 -8.79 27.14
CA SER A 49 -19.34 -9.01 28.14
C SER A 49 -19.83 -9.23 29.56
N LEU A 50 -21.06 -8.81 29.86
CA LEU A 50 -21.69 -8.92 31.19
C LEU A 50 -22.70 -10.07 31.27
N LEU A 51 -22.89 -10.84 30.19
CA LEU A 51 -23.86 -11.93 30.16
C LEU A 51 -23.36 -13.13 30.98
N HIS A 52 -24.30 -13.72 31.72
CA HIS A 52 -24.11 -14.95 32.45
C HIS A 52 -24.83 -16.13 31.77
N PRO A 53 -24.36 -17.37 31.96
CA PRO A 53 -25.01 -18.56 31.39
C PRO A 53 -26.48 -18.70 31.84
N SER A 54 -26.79 -18.31 33.07
CA SER A 54 -28.12 -18.35 33.68
C SER A 54 -29.07 -17.24 33.19
N ASP A 55 -28.58 -16.27 32.42
CA ASP A 55 -29.42 -15.18 31.94
C ASP A 55 -30.53 -15.67 31.02
N SER A 56 -31.69 -15.02 31.13
CA SER A 56 -32.85 -15.30 30.29
C SER A 56 -32.51 -15.10 28.81
N LEU A 57 -33.21 -15.82 27.94
CA LEU A 57 -33.08 -15.66 26.49
C LEU A 57 -33.34 -14.21 26.06
N GLN A 58 -34.33 -13.54 26.67
CA GLN A 58 -34.66 -12.14 26.37
C GLN A 58 -33.49 -11.20 26.69
N THR A 59 -32.78 -11.41 27.81
CA THR A 59 -31.58 -10.64 28.17
C THR A 59 -30.48 -10.85 27.14
N LYS A 60 -30.21 -12.10 26.77
CA LYS A 60 -29.19 -12.46 25.79
C LYS A 60 -29.46 -11.86 24.41
N VAL A 61 -30.69 -11.98 23.90
CA VAL A 61 -31.08 -11.43 22.59
C VAL A 61 -30.94 -9.91 22.57
N ARG A 62 -31.33 -9.23 23.65
CA ARG A 62 -31.20 -7.78 23.77
C ARG A 62 -29.74 -7.32 23.75
N ALA A 63 -28.88 -8.01 24.50
CA ALA A 63 -27.45 -7.74 24.50
C ALA A 63 -26.83 -7.95 23.12
N LEU A 64 -27.18 -9.05 22.42
CA LEU A 64 -26.71 -9.33 21.06
C LEU A 64 -27.15 -8.27 20.04
N LEU A 65 -28.39 -7.78 20.13
CA LEU A 65 -28.88 -6.72 19.25
C LEU A 65 -28.16 -5.39 19.48
N ALA A 66 -27.91 -5.03 20.75
CA ALA A 66 -27.13 -3.85 21.10
C ALA A 66 -25.68 -3.98 20.62
N GLU A 67 -25.06 -5.13 20.84
CA GLU A 67 -23.69 -5.42 20.43
C GLU A 67 -23.50 -5.37 18.91
N ARG A 68 -24.48 -5.86 18.15
CA ARG A 68 -24.46 -5.72 16.69
C ARG A 68 -24.30 -4.26 16.27
N GLN A 69 -25.02 -3.33 16.91
CA GLN A 69 -24.86 -1.91 16.61
C GLN A 69 -23.50 -1.38 17.07
N GLN A 70 -22.97 -1.84 18.20
CA GLN A 70 -21.62 -1.49 18.65
C GLN A 70 -20.55 -1.92 17.63
N HIS A 71 -20.66 -3.11 17.06
CA HIS A 71 -19.75 -3.58 16.01
C HIS A 71 -19.83 -2.72 14.75
N LEU A 72 -21.04 -2.40 14.28
CA LEU A 72 -21.22 -1.53 13.11
C LEU A 72 -20.58 -0.14 13.32
N GLY A 73 -20.79 0.45 14.51
CA GLY A 73 -20.18 1.74 14.86
C GLY A 73 -18.65 1.65 15.00
N TYR A 74 -18.13 0.57 15.59
CA TYR A 74 -16.68 0.36 15.70
C TYR A 74 -16.03 0.16 14.33
N GLU A 75 -16.64 -0.64 13.46
CA GLU A 75 -16.16 -0.86 12.09
C GLU A 75 -16.18 0.43 11.27
N ALA A 76 -17.22 1.26 11.41
CA ALA A 76 -17.26 2.58 10.78
C ALA A 76 -16.11 3.48 11.24
N ARG A 77 -15.80 3.51 12.55
CA ARG A 77 -14.65 4.26 13.09
C ARG A 77 -13.32 3.73 12.56
N LEU A 78 -13.16 2.42 12.47
CA LEU A 78 -11.95 1.80 11.92
C LEU A 78 -11.76 2.15 10.43
N ARG A 79 -12.82 2.07 9.62
CA ARG A 79 -12.80 2.49 8.21
C ARG A 79 -12.40 3.96 8.09
N ALA A 80 -13.00 4.83 8.88
CA ALA A 80 -12.66 6.26 8.87
C ALA A 80 -11.18 6.51 9.22
N ALA A 81 -10.63 5.77 10.19
CA ALA A 81 -9.21 5.86 10.53
C ALA A 81 -8.30 5.40 9.38
N LEU A 82 -8.68 4.36 8.65
CA LEU A 82 -7.96 3.89 7.45
C LEU A 82 -8.07 4.87 6.28
N ASP A 83 -9.25 5.44 6.07
CA ASP A 83 -9.47 6.42 5.00
C ASP A 83 -8.68 7.72 5.23
N ALA A 84 -8.45 8.10 6.49
CA ALA A 84 -7.56 9.21 6.85
C ALA A 84 -6.07 8.95 6.55
N CYS A 85 -5.68 7.71 6.22
CA CYS A 85 -4.32 7.31 5.88
C CYS A 85 -4.04 7.24 4.38
N ARG A 86 -5.05 7.41 3.52
CA ARG A 86 -4.90 7.43 2.06
C ARG A 86 -4.40 8.79 1.59
#